data_AF-A0A2M8Q827-F1
#
_entry.id   AF-A0A2M8Q827-F1
#
_cell.length_a   1.000
_cell.length_b   1.000
_cell.length_c   1.000
_cell.angle_alpha   90.00
_cell.angle_beta   90.00
_cell.angle_gamma   90.00
#
_symmetry.space_group_name_H-M   'P 1'
#
loop_
_entity.id
_entity.type
_entity.pdbx_description
1 polymer ?
#
loop_
_entity_poly.entity_id
_entity_poly.type
_entity_poly.pdbx_seq_one_letter_code
_entity_poly.pdbx_strand_id
1 'polypeptide(L)'
;GRIDPILVPLLIGASGSQAGFPGLPPRPAAGEHVAFLRGDGTWARPNNRYVESWRTSWAAGNVYTASHGLGKTPEEYWAELECVTVEYGYAVGDRVRIQAFGEQGTSRGATVFANSTNVGISISAAGVAIARRDSTAIGVVTPANWKLRLVAQAWWI
;
A
#
# COMPACT_ATOMS: atom_id res chain seq x y z
N GLY A 1 41.43 -20.85 40.48
CA GLY A 1 40.58 -21.57 39.51
C GLY A 1 40.72 -20.90 38.17
N ARG A 2 41.05 -21.67 37.13
CA ARG A 2 41.10 -21.17 35.75
C ARG A 2 39.66 -20.90 35.33
N ILE A 3 39.35 -19.64 35.06
CA ILE A 3 38.10 -19.25 34.40
C ILE A 3 38.29 -19.63 32.93
N ASP A 4 37.81 -20.80 32.55
CA ASP A 4 37.72 -21.13 31.13
C ASP A 4 36.74 -20.14 30.51
N PRO A 5 37.12 -19.40 29.45
CA PRO A 5 36.19 -18.52 28.77
C PRO A 5 35.04 -19.40 28.27
N ILE A 6 33.82 -19.11 28.73
CA ILE A 6 32.62 -19.70 28.13
C ILE A 6 32.70 -19.37 26.64
N LEU A 7 32.93 -20.41 25.83
CA LEU A 7 32.76 -20.35 24.39
C LEU A 7 31.28 -20.12 24.15
N VAL A 8 30.90 -18.85 24.01
CA VAL A 8 29.55 -18.48 23.59
C VAL A 8 29.44 -18.91 22.12
N PRO A 9 28.62 -19.91 21.77
CA PRO A 9 28.53 -20.35 20.39
C PRO A 9 27.95 -19.20 19.56
N LEU A 10 28.80 -18.62 18.70
CA LEU A 10 28.43 -17.55 17.79
C LEU A 10 27.45 -18.12 16.76
N LEU A 11 26.30 -17.47 16.59
CA LEU A 11 25.39 -17.78 15.49
C LEU A 11 26.11 -17.55 14.16
N ILE A 12 26.05 -18.54 13.27
CA ILE A 12 26.40 -18.36 11.85
C ILE A 12 25.10 -18.37 11.06
N GLY A 13 24.89 -17.34 10.24
CA GLY A 13 23.70 -17.21 9.40
C GLY A 13 23.57 -18.32 8.35
N ALA A 14 22.35 -18.55 7.87
CA ALA A 14 22.11 -19.41 6.73
C ALA A 14 22.52 -18.73 5.42
N SER A 15 22.68 -19.51 4.35
CA SER A 15 22.77 -19.02 2.96
C SER A 15 21.51 -19.43 2.17
N GLY A 16 21.49 -19.17 0.87
CA GLY A 16 20.41 -19.67 -0.01
C GLY A 16 20.32 -21.19 -0.07
N SER A 17 21.39 -21.92 0.23
CA SER A 17 21.48 -23.38 0.07
C SER A 17 22.02 -24.13 1.28
N GLN A 18 22.50 -23.44 2.32
CA GLN A 18 23.02 -24.06 3.54
C GLN A 18 22.34 -23.46 4.77
N ALA A 19 21.93 -24.31 5.71
CA ALA A 19 21.44 -23.88 7.01
C ALA A 19 22.61 -23.33 7.85
N GLY A 20 22.31 -22.41 8.77
CA GLY A 20 23.30 -21.80 9.65
C GLY A 20 23.90 -22.79 10.66
N PHE A 21 24.77 -22.32 11.56
CA PHE A 21 25.22 -23.14 12.68
C PHE A 21 24.37 -22.90 13.92
N PRO A 22 24.08 -23.96 14.70
CA PRO A 22 23.37 -23.81 15.97
C PRO A 22 24.20 -22.95 16.94
N GLY A 23 23.54 -22.00 17.60
CA GLY A 23 24.10 -21.16 18.65
C GLY A 23 23.09 -20.95 19.77
N LEU A 24 23.24 -19.86 20.53
CA LEU A 24 22.24 -19.41 21.51
C LEU A 24 20.82 -19.23 20.90
N PRO A 25 20.67 -18.61 19.72
CA PRO A 25 19.37 -18.53 19.06
C PRO A 25 19.03 -19.80 18.27
N PRO A 26 17.74 -20.04 18.00
CA PRO A 26 17.29 -21.09 17.10
C PRO A 26 17.99 -21.04 15.74
N ARG A 27 18.48 -22.19 15.28
CA ARG A 27 19.25 -22.33 14.04
C ARG A 27 18.41 -21.91 12.82
N PRO A 28 18.88 -20.99 11.96
CA PRO A 28 18.21 -20.69 10.70
C PRO A 28 18.38 -21.84 9.70
N ALA A 29 17.29 -22.25 9.07
CA ALA A 29 17.27 -23.21 7.97
C ALA A 29 17.85 -22.63 6.67
N ALA A 30 18.19 -23.49 5.72
CA ALA A 30 18.63 -23.04 4.39
C ALA A 30 17.54 -22.17 3.74
N GLY A 31 17.94 -21.06 3.11
CA GLY A 31 17.02 -20.08 2.55
C GLY A 31 16.50 -19.04 3.55
N GLU A 32 16.79 -19.14 4.84
CA GLU A 32 16.41 -18.13 5.85
C GLU A 32 17.42 -16.97 5.99
N HIS A 33 18.36 -16.84 5.06
CA HIS A 33 19.29 -15.70 4.98
C HIS A 33 18.58 -14.34 4.77
N VAL A 34 17.30 -14.35 4.39
CA VAL A 34 16.42 -13.17 4.23
C VAL A 34 15.43 -13.00 5.39
N ALA A 35 15.45 -13.90 6.37
CA ALA A 35 14.56 -13.88 7.51
C ALA A 35 15.21 -13.16 8.71
N PHE A 36 14.38 -12.73 9.66
CA PHE A 36 14.80 -12.19 10.94
C PHE A 36 14.27 -13.07 12.08
N LEU A 37 15.05 -13.20 13.16
CA LEU A 37 14.63 -13.91 14.36
C LEU A 37 13.75 -12.99 15.21
N ARG A 38 12.55 -13.46 15.57
CA ARG A 38 11.63 -12.76 16.49
C ARG A 38 11.89 -13.17 17.93
N GLY A 39 11.41 -12.35 18.87
CA GLY A 39 11.51 -12.63 20.31
C GLY A 39 10.79 -13.90 20.78
N ASP A 40 9.91 -14.45 19.94
CA ASP A 40 9.23 -15.74 20.18
C ASP A 40 10.06 -16.97 19.74
N GLY A 41 11.29 -16.76 19.24
CA GLY A 41 12.19 -17.83 18.79
C GLY A 41 11.90 -18.35 17.38
N THR A 42 11.02 -17.71 16.62
CA THR A 42 10.72 -18.11 15.24
C THR A 42 11.39 -17.19 14.21
N TRP A 43 11.82 -17.77 13.10
CA TRP A 43 12.31 -17.03 11.93
C TRP A 43 11.13 -16.53 11.11
N ALA A 44 11.10 -15.23 10.83
CA ALA A 44 10.04 -14.58 10.07
C ALA A 44 10.59 -13.87 8.84
N ARG A 45 9.77 -13.79 7.77
CA ARG A 45 10.08 -13.04 6.56
C ARG A 45 9.14 -11.83 6.46
N PRO A 46 9.62 -10.67 5.99
CA PRO A 46 8.71 -9.61 5.55
C PRO A 46 7.89 -10.12 4.37
N ASN A 47 6.57 -10.18 4.56
CA ASN A 47 5.56 -10.58 3.59
C ASN A 47 4.65 -9.38 3.35
N ASN A 48 5.17 -8.44 2.55
CA ASN A 48 4.41 -7.26 2.14
C ASN A 48 3.60 -7.63 0.90
N ARG A 49 2.32 -7.28 0.90
CA ARG A 49 1.46 -7.50 -0.26
C ARG A 49 0.84 -6.19 -0.71
N TYR A 50 1.00 -5.93 -2.00
CA TYR A 50 0.47 -4.77 -2.70
C TYR A 50 -0.60 -5.23 -3.68
N VAL A 51 -1.78 -4.62 -3.63
CA VAL A 51 -2.90 -4.93 -4.51
C VAL A 51 -3.47 -3.65 -5.09
N GLU A 52 -3.67 -3.63 -6.41
CA GLU A 52 -4.29 -2.52 -7.12
C GLU A 52 -5.47 -2.98 -7.97
N SER A 53 -6.46 -2.11 -8.12
CA SER A 53 -7.62 -2.29 -8.99
C SER A 53 -7.85 -1.04 -9.83
N TRP A 54 -7.95 -1.22 -11.14
CA TRP A 54 -8.15 -0.14 -12.10
C TRP A 54 -9.59 -0.06 -12.59
N ARG A 55 -10.07 1.16 -12.82
CA ARG A 55 -11.38 1.46 -13.43
C ARG A 55 -11.20 2.55 -14.48
N THR A 56 -11.43 2.21 -15.75
CA THR A 56 -11.37 3.16 -16.88
C THR A 56 -12.65 3.98 -17.05
N SER A 57 -13.76 3.53 -16.47
CA SER A 57 -15.03 4.25 -16.44
C SER A 57 -15.51 4.42 -14.99
N TRP A 58 -15.71 5.66 -14.56
CA TRP A 58 -16.27 6.02 -13.26
C TRP A 58 -17.03 7.35 -13.36
N ALA A 59 -17.84 7.67 -12.36
CA ALA A 59 -18.67 8.87 -12.32
C ALA A 59 -18.77 9.42 -10.89
N ALA A 60 -19.10 10.70 -10.79
CA ALA A 60 -19.45 11.34 -9.52
C ALA A 60 -20.70 10.69 -8.89
N GLY A 61 -20.87 10.84 -7.58
CA GLY A 61 -22.04 10.34 -6.84
C GLY A 61 -22.10 8.81 -6.70
N ASN A 62 -20.97 8.12 -6.86
CA ASN A 62 -20.88 6.67 -6.80
C ASN A 62 -19.91 6.20 -5.73
N VAL A 63 -20.11 4.97 -5.27
CA VAL A 63 -19.17 4.25 -4.41
C VAL A 63 -18.56 3.12 -5.22
N TYR A 64 -17.22 3.06 -5.26
CA TYR A 64 -16.48 2.01 -5.93
C TYR A 64 -15.71 1.17 -4.92
N THR A 65 -15.78 -0.14 -5.04
CA THR A 65 -15.03 -1.09 -4.20
C THR A 65 -14.26 -2.09 -5.05
N ALA A 66 -13.21 -2.66 -4.48
CA ALA A 66 -12.44 -3.76 -5.04
C ALA A 66 -11.99 -4.69 -3.91
N SER A 67 -12.09 -6.00 -4.13
CA SER A 67 -11.56 -6.97 -3.17
C SER A 67 -10.03 -6.99 -3.24
N HIS A 68 -9.37 -6.96 -2.08
CA HIS A 68 -7.91 -7.01 -2.01
C HIS A 68 -7.36 -8.36 -1.53
N GLY A 69 -8.18 -9.25 -0.99
CA GLY A 69 -7.75 -10.61 -0.60
C GLY A 69 -6.58 -10.66 0.39
N LEU A 70 -6.43 -9.64 1.25
CA LEU A 70 -5.31 -9.52 2.20
C LEU A 70 -5.58 -10.24 3.52
N GLY A 71 -6.80 -10.73 3.76
CA GLY A 71 -7.16 -11.45 4.99
C GLY A 71 -7.24 -10.59 6.25
N LYS A 72 -6.92 -9.29 6.14
CA LYS A 72 -6.99 -8.28 7.20
C LYS A 72 -7.23 -6.90 6.58
N THR A 73 -7.57 -5.92 7.41
CA THR A 73 -7.66 -4.53 6.96
C THR A 73 -6.26 -4.05 6.57
N PRO A 74 -6.06 -3.42 5.40
CA PRO A 74 -4.76 -2.95 4.96
C PRO A 74 -4.20 -1.88 5.91
N GLU A 75 -2.89 -1.91 6.19
CA GLU A 75 -2.21 -0.84 6.94
C GLU A 75 -2.14 0.47 6.14
N GLU A 76 -2.04 0.38 4.81
CA GLU A 76 -2.12 1.55 3.93
C GLU A 76 -3.10 1.30 2.78
N TYR A 77 -3.93 2.30 2.49
CA TYR A 77 -4.82 2.27 1.34
C TYR A 77 -5.04 3.69 0.82
N TRP A 78 -5.24 3.81 -0.49
CA TRP A 78 -5.51 5.09 -1.14
C TRP A 78 -6.16 4.91 -2.49
N ALA A 79 -6.59 6.02 -3.06
CA ALA A 79 -7.08 6.09 -4.42
C ALA A 79 -6.28 7.12 -5.22
N GLU A 80 -6.13 6.88 -6.51
CA GLU A 80 -5.48 7.78 -7.44
C GLU A 80 -6.29 7.94 -8.70
N LEU A 81 -6.07 9.05 -9.38
CA LEU A 81 -6.53 9.27 -10.75
C LEU A 81 -5.32 9.30 -11.66
N GLU A 82 -5.38 8.62 -12.79
CA GLU A 82 -4.41 8.75 -13.89
C GLU A 82 -5.08 9.42 -15.08
N CYS A 83 -4.47 10.49 -15.58
CA CYS A 83 -4.95 11.26 -16.70
C CYS A 83 -4.85 10.45 -18.00
N VAL A 84 -5.94 10.35 -18.77
CA VAL A 84 -6.00 9.71 -20.09
C VAL A 84 -6.23 10.71 -21.22
N THR A 85 -6.71 11.91 -20.90
CA THR A 85 -6.85 13.05 -21.80
C THR A 85 -6.41 14.30 -21.07
N VAL A 86 -5.54 15.12 -21.68
CA VAL A 86 -4.93 16.30 -21.05
C VAL A 86 -6.00 17.20 -20.37
N GLU A 87 -5.81 17.48 -19.09
CA GLU A 87 -6.72 18.31 -18.29
C GLU A 87 -5.96 19.03 -17.16
N TYR A 88 -6.24 20.31 -16.93
CA TYR A 88 -5.71 21.09 -15.78
C TYR A 88 -4.18 21.09 -15.64
N GLY A 89 -3.46 20.98 -16.76
CA GLY A 89 -2.00 20.88 -16.80
C GLY A 89 -1.45 19.48 -16.50
N TYR A 90 -2.30 18.45 -16.44
CA TYR A 90 -1.88 17.06 -16.38
C TYR A 90 -1.81 16.47 -17.78
N ALA A 91 -0.67 15.85 -18.10
CA ALA A 91 -0.48 15.11 -19.34
C ALA A 91 -0.98 13.66 -19.18
N VAL A 92 -1.21 13.00 -20.32
CA VAL A 92 -1.60 11.59 -20.33
C VAL A 92 -0.56 10.73 -19.61
N GLY A 93 -1.01 9.89 -18.68
CA GLY A 93 -0.19 9.04 -17.82
C GLY A 93 0.17 9.66 -16.47
N ASP A 94 -0.04 10.96 -16.28
CA ASP A 94 0.21 11.60 -14.99
C ASP A 94 -0.79 11.13 -13.92
N ARG A 95 -0.30 10.95 -12.70
CA ARG A 95 -1.10 10.46 -11.57
C ARG A 95 -1.23 11.50 -10.46
N VAL A 96 -2.39 11.52 -9.83
CA VAL A 96 -2.66 12.30 -8.63
C VAL A 96 -3.33 11.42 -7.58
N ARG A 97 -2.76 11.38 -6.37
CA ARG A 97 -3.41 10.75 -5.21
C ARG A 97 -4.60 11.60 -4.83
N ILE A 98 -5.77 10.97 -4.71
CA ILE A 98 -6.97 11.66 -4.28
C ILE A 98 -6.78 12.05 -2.82
N GLN A 99 -6.64 13.35 -2.59
CA GLN A 99 -6.61 13.90 -1.24
C GLN A 99 -8.06 14.00 -0.76
N ALA A 100 -8.32 13.56 0.48
CA ALA A 100 -9.64 13.64 1.10
C ALA A 100 -9.96 15.09 1.46
N PHE A 101 -10.22 15.93 0.46
CA PHE A 101 -10.77 17.27 0.68
C PHE A 101 -12.24 17.10 1.06
N GLY A 102 -12.59 17.36 2.31
CA GLY A 102 -13.97 17.60 2.66
C GLY A 102 -14.27 19.06 2.35
N GLU A 103 -14.94 19.38 1.23
CA GLU A 103 -15.41 20.77 1.05
C GLU A 103 -16.91 20.87 0.86
N GLN A 104 -17.55 21.33 1.93
CA GLN A 104 -18.96 21.70 1.97
C GLN A 104 -19.16 23.15 1.50
N GLY A 105 -19.69 23.20 0.29
CA GLY A 105 -20.45 24.26 -0.33
C GLY A 105 -21.13 23.57 -1.50
N THR A 106 -20.52 23.63 -2.69
CA THR A 106 -20.92 22.78 -3.83
C THR A 106 -20.47 21.31 -3.71
N SER A 107 -20.44 20.75 -2.49
CA SER A 107 -20.15 19.35 -2.11
C SER A 107 -19.22 18.56 -3.05
N ARG A 108 -17.93 18.90 -3.08
CA ARG A 108 -16.87 18.22 -3.86
C ARG A 108 -16.01 17.40 -2.90
N GLY A 109 -15.64 16.18 -3.28
CA GLY A 109 -14.74 15.38 -2.46
C GLY A 109 -14.90 13.89 -2.65
N ALA A 110 -13.94 13.15 -2.13
CA ALA A 110 -14.01 11.72 -2.05
C ALA A 110 -13.37 11.20 -0.76
N THR A 111 -13.90 10.11 -0.25
CA THR A 111 -13.39 9.43 0.94
C THR A 111 -12.97 8.03 0.55
N VAL A 112 -11.70 7.71 0.76
CA VAL A 112 -11.19 6.34 0.59
C VAL A 112 -11.42 5.59 1.90
N PHE A 113 -11.83 4.33 1.80
CA PHE A 113 -12.09 3.46 2.93
C PHE A 113 -11.59 2.04 2.64
N ALA A 114 -11.35 1.26 3.69
CA ALA A 114 -11.04 -0.15 3.57
C ALA A 114 -11.58 -0.93 4.77
N ASN A 115 -11.75 -2.24 4.58
CA ASN A 115 -12.04 -3.20 5.65
C ASN A 115 -11.20 -4.46 5.43
N SER A 116 -11.51 -5.57 6.10
CA SER A 116 -10.73 -6.81 6.00
C SER A 116 -10.78 -7.49 4.62
N THR A 117 -11.71 -7.08 3.76
CA THR A 117 -12.01 -7.74 2.48
C THR A 117 -11.84 -6.82 1.29
N ASN A 118 -12.19 -5.54 1.43
CA ASN A 118 -12.33 -4.60 0.33
C ASN A 118 -11.67 -3.26 0.63
N VAL A 119 -11.16 -2.64 -0.43
CA VAL A 119 -10.79 -1.22 -0.49
C VAL A 119 -11.82 -0.52 -1.37
N GLY A 120 -12.11 0.74 -1.07
CA GLY A 120 -13.09 1.51 -1.82
C GLY A 120 -12.93 3.00 -1.70
N ILE A 121 -13.71 3.70 -2.52
CA ILE A 121 -13.83 5.15 -2.52
C ILE A 121 -15.30 5.54 -2.66
N SER A 122 -15.74 6.49 -1.86
CA SER A 122 -17.01 7.18 -2.01
C SER A 122 -16.74 8.53 -2.65
N ILE A 123 -17.39 8.84 -3.77
CA ILE A 123 -17.21 10.07 -4.53
C ILE A 123 -18.50 10.90 -4.43
N SER A 124 -18.37 12.17 -4.06
CA SER A 124 -19.52 13.07 -3.95
C SER A 124 -20.20 13.32 -5.31
N ALA A 125 -21.44 13.76 -5.29
CA ALA A 125 -22.20 14.08 -6.51
C ALA A 125 -21.57 15.22 -7.34
N ALA A 126 -20.81 16.12 -6.71
CA ALA A 126 -20.11 17.19 -7.44
C ALA A 126 -18.72 16.79 -7.95
N GLY A 127 -18.30 15.54 -7.74
CA GLY A 127 -17.07 14.97 -8.30
C GLY A 127 -15.83 15.15 -7.42
N VAL A 128 -14.67 14.86 -8.03
CA VAL A 128 -13.37 14.89 -7.35
C VAL A 128 -12.66 16.19 -7.73
N ALA A 129 -12.33 16.99 -6.71
CA ALA A 129 -11.54 18.20 -6.89
C ALA A 129 -10.04 17.90 -6.74
N ILE A 130 -9.23 18.47 -7.63
CA ILE A 130 -7.76 18.42 -7.57
C ILE A 130 -7.18 19.83 -7.73
N ALA A 131 -6.02 20.07 -7.12
CA ALA A 131 -5.22 21.24 -7.47
C ALA A 131 -4.79 21.15 -8.94
N ARG A 132 -4.87 22.25 -9.67
CA ARG A 132 -4.40 22.32 -11.05
C ARG A 132 -2.87 22.45 -11.09
N ARG A 133 -2.25 22.01 -12.18
CA ARG A 133 -0.80 22.21 -12.43
C ARG A 133 -0.49 23.31 -13.45
N ASP A 134 -1.51 23.76 -14.17
CA ASP A 134 -1.44 24.92 -15.07
C ASP A 134 -1.76 26.26 -14.38
N SER A 135 -2.23 26.22 -13.12
CA SER A 135 -2.63 27.39 -12.33
C SER A 135 -2.62 27.06 -10.84
N THR A 136 -2.86 28.06 -9.98
CA THR A 136 -2.99 27.90 -8.53
C THR A 136 -4.42 27.58 -8.08
N ALA A 137 -5.35 27.30 -9.00
CA ALA A 137 -6.75 27.04 -8.68
C ALA A 137 -7.03 25.55 -8.42
N ILE A 138 -8.23 25.26 -7.88
CA ILE A 138 -8.78 23.91 -7.73
C ILE A 138 -9.80 23.67 -8.86
N GLY A 139 -9.70 22.52 -9.55
CA GLY A 139 -10.64 22.10 -10.60
C GLY A 139 -11.30 20.77 -10.26
N VAL A 140 -12.54 20.56 -10.73
CA VAL A 140 -13.20 19.23 -10.64
C VAL A 140 -12.93 18.46 -11.90
N VAL A 141 -12.30 17.31 -11.75
CA VAL A 141 -11.88 16.49 -12.88
C VAL A 141 -13.07 15.99 -13.69
N THR A 142 -12.89 15.92 -15.00
CA THR A 142 -13.86 15.32 -15.92
C THR A 142 -13.67 13.80 -15.94
N PRO A 143 -14.60 12.95 -15.46
CA PRO A 143 -14.33 11.52 -15.28
C PRO A 143 -13.87 10.79 -16.54
N ALA A 144 -14.32 11.19 -17.73
CA ALA A 144 -13.89 10.59 -19.00
C ALA A 144 -12.39 10.83 -19.34
N ASN A 145 -11.77 11.83 -18.73
CA ASN A 145 -10.36 12.18 -18.93
C ASN A 145 -9.44 11.48 -17.93
N TRP A 146 -9.97 10.67 -17.00
CA TRP A 146 -9.19 10.04 -15.93
C TRP A 146 -9.63 8.60 -15.68
N LYS A 147 -8.69 7.71 -15.38
CA LYS A 147 -8.99 6.39 -14.81
C LYS A 147 -8.73 6.38 -13.31
N LEU A 148 -9.55 5.66 -12.56
CA LEU A 148 -9.47 5.52 -11.11
C LEU A 148 -8.65 4.26 -10.77
N ARG A 149 -7.69 4.42 -9.84
CA ARG A 149 -6.96 3.33 -9.20
C ARG A 149 -7.30 3.26 -7.73
N LEU A 150 -7.68 2.09 -7.25
CA LEU A 150 -7.75 1.76 -5.82
C LEU A 150 -6.52 0.94 -5.45
N VAL A 151 -5.86 1.30 -4.36
CA VAL A 151 -4.67 0.61 -3.87
C VAL A 151 -4.87 0.21 -2.42
N ALA A 152 -4.51 -1.03 -2.10
CA ALA A 152 -4.43 -1.56 -0.75
C ALA A 152 -3.09 -2.24 -0.56
N GLN A 153 -2.44 -1.93 0.55
CA GLN A 153 -1.15 -2.49 0.93
C GLN A 153 -1.21 -2.97 2.36
N ALA A 154 -0.69 -4.18 2.56
CA ALA A 154 -0.47 -4.72 3.87
C ALA A 154 0.99 -5.14 4.07
N TRP A 155 1.47 -4.96 5.29
CA TRP A 155 2.77 -5.41 5.76
C TRP A 155 2.54 -6.59 6.69
N TRP A 156 3.42 -7.57 6.74
CA TRP A 156 3.29 -8.65 7.72
C TRP A 156 2.05 -9.57 7.50
N ILE A 157 1.79 -10.05 6.26
CA ILE A 157 0.64 -10.92 5.91
C ILE A 157 0.88 -12.43 5.95
#